data_AF-A0A242NDW5-F1
#
_entry.id   AF-A0A242NDW5-F1
#
_cell.length_a   1.000
_cell.length_b   1.000
_cell.length_c   1.000
_cell.angle_alpha   90.00
_cell.angle_beta   90.00
_cell.angle_gamma   90.00
#
_symmetry.space_group_name_H-M   'P 1'
#
loop_
_entity.id
_entity.type
_entity.pdbx_description
1 polymer ?
#
loop_
_entity_poly.entity_id
_entity_poly.type
_entity_poly.pdbx_seq_one_letter_code
_entity_poly.pdbx_strand_id
1 'polypeptide(L)' 'MMPSLPQLLILIAVVVLLFGTKKLRSLGSDLGASIKGFKKAMNDDDDKPQSSHSEKVENLDSTDDNNSKKE' A
#
# COMPACT_ATOMS: atom_id res chain seq x y z
N MET A 1 11.83 2.00 -31.37
CA MET A 1 10.78 2.98 -31.06
C MET A 1 10.53 2.90 -29.56
N MET A 2 10.71 3.99 -28.82
CA MET A 2 10.46 4.01 -27.37
C MET A 2 8.96 4.13 -27.13
N PRO A 3 8.36 3.33 -26.23
CA PRO A 3 6.97 3.53 -25.85
C PRO A 3 6.79 4.90 -25.20
N SER A 4 5.84 5.66 -25.71
CA SER A 4 5.40 6.94 -25.14
C SER A 4 4.52 6.71 -23.91
N LEU A 5 4.52 7.69 -23.00
CA LEU A 5 3.78 7.67 -21.73
C LEU A 5 2.30 7.25 -21.86
N PRO A 6 1.53 7.68 -22.90
CA PRO A 6 0.14 7.25 -23.07
C PRO A 6 -0.05 5.74 -23.25
N GLN A 7 0.89 5.08 -23.92
CA GLN A 7 0.81 3.64 -24.17
C GLN A 7 1.05 2.84 -22.88
N LEU A 8 1.93 3.34 -22.00
CA LEU A 8 2.16 2.74 -20.69
C LEU A 8 0.93 2.85 -19.79
N LEU A 9 0.22 3.99 -19.82
CA LEU A 9 -1.03 4.16 -19.07
C LEU A 9 -2.10 3.16 -19.49
N ILE A 10 -2.27 2.97 -20.79
CA ILE A 10 -3.23 2.00 -21.34
C ILE A 10 -2.86 0.58 -20.92
N LEU A 11 -1.57 0.22 -20.97
CA LEU A 11 -1.09 -1.08 -20.52
C LEU A 11 -1.37 -1.32 -19.03
N ILE A 12 -1.07 -0.34 -18.17
CA ILE A 12 -1.35 -0.42 -16.73
C ILE A 12 -2.85 -0.56 -16.49
N ALA A 13 -3.70 0.19 -17.20
CA ALA A 13 -5.15 0.09 -17.06
C ALA A 13 -5.65 -1.34 -17.35
N VAL A 14 -5.15 -1.98 -18.42
CA VAL A 14 -5.51 -3.36 -18.75
C VAL A 14 -5.05 -4.34 -17.65
N VAL A 15 -3.81 -4.20 -17.15
CA VAL A 15 -3.30 -5.04 -16.06
C VAL A 15 -4.16 -4.87 -14.79
N VAL A 16 -4.54 -3.63 -14.45
CA VAL A 16 -5.41 -3.36 -13.29
C VAL A 16 -6.79 -3.98 -13.45
N LEU A 17 -7.38 -3.96 -14.66
CA LEU A 17 -8.67 -4.63 -14.90
C LEU A 17 -8.56 -6.16 -14.79
N LEU A 18 -7.48 -6.77 -15.29
CA LEU A 18 -7.31 -8.23 -15.26
C LEU A 18 -7.09 -8.77 -13.85
N PHE A 19 -6.21 -8.12 -13.09
CA PHE A 19 -5.85 -8.58 -11.74
C PHE A 19 -6.76 -7.99 -10.65
N GLY A 20 -7.48 -6.92 -10.96
CA GLY A 20 -8.30 -6.16 -10.03
C GLY A 20 -7.48 -5.25 -9.10
N THR A 21 -8.08 -4.13 -8.69
CA THR A 21 -7.42 -3.15 -7.80
C THR A 21 -7.12 -3.70 -6.42
N LYS A 22 -7.88 -4.70 -5.93
CA LYS A 22 -7.70 -5.28 -4.59
C LYS A 22 -6.38 -6.04 -4.45
N LYS A 23 -6.00 -6.86 -5.44
CA LYS A 23 -4.73 -7.61 -5.42
C LYS A 23 -3.54 -6.73 -5.72
N LEU A 24 -3.69 -5.77 -6.63
CA LEU A 24 -2.65 -4.77 -6.90
C LEU A 24 -2.39 -3.88 -5.69
N ARG A 25 -3.43 -3.54 -4.91
CA ARG A 25 -3.25 -2.72 -3.70
C ARG A 25 -2.52 -3.49 -2.60
N SER A 26 -2.88 -4.74 -2.33
CA SER A 26 -2.17 -5.51 -1.30
C SER A 26 -0.69 -5.71 -1.66
N LEU A 27 -0.41 -6.14 -2.90
CA LEU A 27 0.97 -6.35 -3.36
C LEU A 27 1.73 -5.03 -3.49
N GLY A 28 1.06 -3.97 -3.94
CA GLY A 28 1.64 -2.62 -4.06
C GLY A 28 1.92 -1.96 -2.72
N SER A 29 1.13 -2.24 -1.68
CA SER A 29 1.40 -1.78 -0.31
C SER A 29 2.66 -2.42 0.26
N ASP A 30 2.85 -3.73 0.06
CA ASP A 30 4.03 -4.45 0.55
C ASP A 30 5.29 -4.01 -0.22
N LEU A 31 5.24 -4.02 -1.55
CA LEU A 31 6.33 -3.56 -2.40
C LEU A 31 6.62 -2.06 -2.19
N GLY A 32 5.59 -1.25 -2.00
CA GLY A 32 5.68 0.17 -1.75
C GLY A 32 6.33 0.49 -0.42
N ALA A 33 6.06 -0.28 0.63
CA ALA A 33 6.72 -0.14 1.93
C ALA A 33 8.23 -0.43 1.80
N SER A 34 8.62 -1.49 1.10
CA SER A 34 10.03 -1.82 0.85
C SER A 34 10.74 -0.75 -0.01
N ILE A 35 10.10 -0.29 -1.09
CA ILE A 35 10.65 0.77 -1.95
C ILE A 35 10.76 2.10 -1.19
N LYS A 36 9.83 2.41 -0.28
CA LYS A 36 9.83 3.63 0.53
C LYS A 36 11.02 3.63 1.50
N GLY A 37 11.32 2.49 2.13
CA GLY A 37 12.52 2.31 2.95
C GLY A 37 13.81 2.47 2.13
N PHE A 38 13.86 1.86 0.95
CA PHE A 38 14.99 1.98 0.02
C PHE A 38 15.22 3.42 -0.44
N LYS A 39 14.15 4.12 -0.87
CA LYS A 39 14.23 5.53 -1.24
C LYS A 39 14.67 6.38 -0.05
N LYS A 40 14.15 6.12 1.14
CA LYS A 40 14.53 6.86 2.35
C LYS A 40 16.00 6.69 2.68
N ALA A 41 16.53 5.47 2.68
CA ALA A 41 17.96 5.23 2.89
C ALA A 41 18.84 5.89 1.82
N MET A 42 18.40 5.87 0.57
CA MET A 42 19.10 6.51 -0.55
C MET A 42 19.03 8.05 -0.54
N ASN A 43 18.05 8.65 0.15
CA ASN A 43 17.93 10.11 0.32
C ASN A 43 18.47 10.60 1.68
N ASP A 44 18.69 9.71 2.66
CA ASP A 44 19.28 10.05 3.97
C ASP A 44 20.77 10.47 3.84
N ASP A 45 21.42 10.17 2.72
CA ASP A 45 22.77 10.65 2.40
C ASP A 45 22.80 12.15 1.99
N ASP A 46 21.66 12.80 1.70
CA ASP A 46 21.62 14.15 1.11
C ASP A 46 20.99 15.29 1.96
N ASP A 47 20.09 15.07 2.95
CA ASP A 47 19.75 16.06 4.01
C ASP A 47 18.49 15.68 4.83
N LYS A 48 18.65 15.53 6.16
CA LYS A 48 17.67 15.61 7.29
C LYS A 48 16.40 14.71 7.33
N PRO A 49 15.95 14.31 8.55
CA PRO A 49 15.03 13.20 8.73
C PRO A 49 13.57 13.60 8.55
N GLN A 50 12.90 13.06 7.53
CA GLN A 50 11.44 13.01 7.53
C GLN A 50 10.95 11.73 8.23
N SER A 51 10.50 11.90 9.48
CA SER A 51 9.65 10.94 10.16
C SER A 51 8.38 10.71 9.33
N SER A 52 8.09 9.47 8.95
CA SER A 52 6.74 9.12 8.52
C SER A 52 6.28 7.93 9.35
N HIS A 53 5.60 8.32 10.42
CA HIS A 53 4.61 7.55 11.15
C HIS A 53 3.70 6.80 10.17
N SER A 54 3.65 5.48 10.28
CA SER A 54 2.64 4.64 9.63
C SER A 54 1.93 3.88 10.74
N GLU A 55 1.07 4.60 11.47
CA GLU A 55 0.14 3.99 12.39
C GLU A 55 -0.84 3.09 11.60
N LYS A 56 -0.80 1.81 11.94
CA LYS A 56 -1.93 0.88 12.08
C LYS A 56 -3.26 1.38 11.47
N VAL A 57 -3.71 0.69 10.41
CA VAL A 57 -5.15 0.59 10.11
C VAL A 57 -5.67 -0.69 10.76
N GLU A 58 -6.55 -0.47 11.72
CA GLU A 58 -7.29 -1.42 12.53
C GLU A 58 -8.01 -2.50 11.68
N ASN A 59 -7.91 -3.75 12.13
CA ASN A 59 -8.99 -4.71 11.94
C ASN A 59 -10.11 -4.29 12.89
N LEU A 60 -11.14 -3.63 12.36
CA LEU A 60 -12.44 -3.49 13.01
C LEU A 60 -13.35 -4.59 12.43
N ASP A 61 -13.45 -5.71 13.14
CA ASP A 61 -14.70 -6.46 13.27
C ASP A 61 -14.68 -7.20 14.62
N SER A 62 -14.98 -6.45 15.68
CA SER A 62 -15.48 -7.03 16.92
C SER A 62 -16.99 -7.12 16.77
N THR A 63 -17.48 -8.24 16.25
CA THR A 63 -18.90 -8.61 16.45
C THR A 63 -19.03 -9.23 17.85
N ASP A 64 -19.42 -8.35 18.79
CA ASP A 64 -20.42 -8.54 19.85
C ASP A 64 -20.41 -9.85 20.66
N ASP A 65 -19.84 -9.81 21.87
CA ASP A 65 -20.22 -10.70 22.97
C ASP A 65 -20.67 -9.83 24.17
N ASN A 66 -21.90 -9.32 24.09
CA ASN A 66 -22.59 -8.67 25.20
C ASN A 66 -23.16 -9.71 26.18
N ASN A 67 -22.53 -9.77 27.36
CA ASN A 67 -23.11 -10.09 28.67
C ASN A 67 -24.57 -10.60 28.70
N SER A 68 -24.73 -11.90 28.93
CA SER A 68 -25.88 -12.42 29.66
C SER A 68 -25.51 -13.68 30.43
N LYS A 69 -25.57 -13.59 31.76
CA LYS A 69 -26.36 -14.47 32.64
C LYS A 69 -25.67 -14.69 33.99
N LYS A 70 -26.06 -13.81 34.91
CA LYS A 70 -26.18 -14.03 36.35
C LYS A 70 -26.86 -15.37 36.63
N GLU A 71 -26.15 -16.32 37.26
CA GLU A 71 -26.66 -17.30 38.24
C GLU A 71 -25.57 -17.60 39.27
#